data_AF-A0A536LNM8-F1
#
_entry.id   AF-A0A536LNM8-F1
#
_cell.length_a   1.000
_cell.length_b   1.000
_cell.length_c   1.000
_cell.angle_alpha   90.00
_cell.angle_beta   90.00
_cell.angle_gamma   90.00
#
_symmetry.space_group_name_H-M   'P 1'
#
loop_
_entity.id
_entity.type
_entity.pdbx_description
1 polymer ?
#
loop_
_entity_poly.entity_id
_entity_poly.type
_entity_poly.pdbx_seq_one_letter_code
_entity_poly.pdbx_strand_id
1 'polypeptide(L)'
;MYCMIMKSFNMKTDDLKHADISKLDSFELGRDDDGRLYMKKFRELFSPLKRDMTAVEALSALRFAGRSLRLLQERWAERHGLSEGRIGVLFRLKRGGDMPLGELADDLDSSPRNITGLVDHLERDGLVERVPDPTDRRSVRARLTAEGRALIDRIWEEGMEHQHEVVGALSKDDLAQLRHLCLMLVENARKELGK
;
A
#
# COMPACT_ATOMS: atom_id res chain seq x y z
N MET A 1 12.11 11.28 -7.07
CA MET A 1 11.39 10.03 -6.70
C MET A 1 11.94 8.80 -7.44
N TYR A 2 12.15 8.85 -8.76
CA TYR A 2 12.83 7.77 -9.51
C TYR A 2 14.32 7.59 -9.17
N CYS A 3 15.06 8.67 -8.86
CA CYS A 3 16.44 8.56 -8.36
C CYS A 3 16.59 7.78 -7.03
N MET A 4 15.51 7.66 -6.22
CA MET A 4 15.53 6.79 -5.04
C MET A 4 15.40 5.31 -5.42
N ILE A 5 14.48 4.99 -6.34
CA ILE A 5 14.28 3.62 -6.85
C ILE A 5 15.56 3.09 -7.50
N MET A 6 16.28 3.94 -8.25
CA MET A 6 17.51 3.57 -8.97
C MET A 6 18.73 3.37 -8.05
N LYS A 7 18.83 4.14 -6.95
CA LYS A 7 19.86 3.92 -5.91
C LYS A 7 19.65 2.60 -5.14
N SER A 8 18.42 2.11 -5.06
CA SER A 8 18.08 0.82 -4.41
C SER A 8 18.46 -0.41 -5.23
N PHE A 9 18.83 -0.26 -6.51
CA PHE A 9 19.18 -1.38 -7.41
C PHE A 9 20.70 -1.61 -7.55
N ASN A 10 21.54 -0.95 -6.76
CA ASN A 10 23.00 -1.09 -6.78
C ASN A 10 23.63 -0.90 -8.19
N MET A 11 22.99 -0.10 -9.06
CA MET A 11 23.50 0.22 -10.39
C MET A 11 24.73 1.13 -10.26
N LYS A 12 25.83 0.80 -10.96
CA LYS A 12 27.04 1.63 -10.94
C LYS A 12 26.73 2.99 -11.56
N THR A 13 27.34 4.05 -11.03
CA THR A 13 27.17 5.42 -11.53
C THR A 13 27.48 5.53 -13.04
N ASP A 14 28.37 4.69 -13.55
CA ASP A 14 28.70 4.60 -14.98
C ASP A 14 27.56 4.05 -15.86
N ASP A 15 26.72 3.14 -15.33
CA ASP A 15 25.56 2.62 -16.05
C ASP A 15 24.49 3.72 -16.22
N LEU A 16 24.44 4.70 -15.32
CA LEU A 16 23.43 5.76 -15.33
C LEU A 16 23.82 7.01 -16.13
N LYS A 17 25.09 7.12 -16.57
CA LYS A 17 25.59 8.30 -17.31
C LYS A 17 24.86 8.55 -18.63
N HIS A 18 24.23 7.53 -19.20
CA HIS A 18 23.54 7.60 -20.49
C HIS A 18 22.02 7.66 -20.38
N ALA A 19 21.46 7.46 -19.18
CA ALA A 19 20.02 7.49 -18.93
C ALA A 19 19.63 8.86 -18.37
N ASP A 20 18.96 9.68 -19.18
CA ASP A 20 18.42 10.97 -18.73
C ASP A 20 17.11 10.77 -17.95
N ILE A 21 17.24 10.43 -16.66
CA ILE A 21 16.14 10.13 -15.72
C ILE A 21 15.22 11.35 -15.55
N SER A 22 15.66 12.56 -15.92
CA SER A 22 14.83 13.79 -15.84
C SER A 22 13.68 13.83 -16.86
N LYS A 23 13.65 12.93 -17.85
CA LYS A 23 12.61 12.87 -18.90
C LYS A 23 11.40 11.96 -18.59
N LEU A 24 11.32 11.42 -17.37
CA LEU A 24 10.26 10.51 -16.90
C LEU A 24 8.94 11.20 -16.54
N ASP A 25 8.56 12.21 -17.32
CA ASP A 25 7.41 13.09 -17.02
C ASP A 25 6.07 12.57 -17.55
N SER A 26 6.03 11.49 -18.36
CA SER A 26 4.77 10.89 -18.85
C SER A 26 4.64 9.41 -18.50
N PHE A 27 3.46 9.04 -17.99
CA PHE A 27 3.06 7.67 -17.72
C PHE A 27 2.38 7.10 -18.97
N GLU A 28 3.19 6.61 -19.91
CA GLU A 28 2.70 6.02 -21.16
C GLU A 28 2.92 4.51 -21.17
N LEU A 29 1.84 3.78 -21.41
CA LEU A 29 1.85 2.33 -21.49
C LEU A 29 1.91 1.86 -22.95
N GLY A 30 2.74 0.87 -23.21
CA GLY A 30 2.75 0.07 -24.43
C GLY A 30 2.30 -1.36 -24.14
N ARG A 31 2.21 -2.19 -25.19
CA ARG A 31 1.99 -3.63 -25.07
C ARG A 31 3.10 -4.36 -25.81
N ASP A 32 3.67 -5.40 -25.20
CA ASP A 32 4.62 -6.28 -25.87
C ASP A 32 3.90 -7.26 -26.81
N ASP A 33 4.66 -8.16 -27.44
CA ASP A 33 4.13 -9.13 -28.42
C ASP A 33 3.14 -10.11 -27.79
N ASP A 34 3.24 -10.33 -26.47
CA ASP A 34 2.30 -11.16 -25.68
C ASP A 34 1.12 -10.32 -25.14
N GLY A 35 1.02 -9.05 -25.53
CA GLY A 35 -0.03 -8.13 -25.11
C GLY A 35 0.14 -7.58 -23.69
N ARG A 36 1.26 -7.83 -23.01
CA ARG A 36 1.49 -7.39 -21.62
C ARG A 36 1.87 -5.91 -21.57
N LEU A 37 1.32 -5.20 -20.58
CA LEU A 37 1.59 -3.79 -20.39
C LEU A 37 3.03 -3.56 -19.95
N TYR A 38 3.68 -2.56 -20.54
CA TYR A 38 4.97 -2.05 -20.10
C TYR A 38 5.01 -0.52 -20.16
N MET A 39 5.91 0.10 -19.42
CA MET A 39 6.10 1.55 -19.46
C MET A 39 7.02 1.92 -20.63
N LYS A 40 6.50 2.65 -21.63
CA LYS A 40 7.26 2.98 -22.85
C LYS A 40 8.56 3.70 -22.55
N LYS A 41 8.46 4.80 -21.79
CA LYS A 41 9.61 5.59 -21.37
C LYS A 41 10.62 4.81 -20.54
N PHE A 42 10.19 3.78 -19.79
CA PHE A 42 11.12 2.93 -19.06
C PHE A 42 12.01 2.14 -20.03
N ARG A 43 11.44 1.47 -21.02
CA ARG A 43 12.21 0.73 -22.04
C ARG A 43 13.09 1.63 -22.89
N GLU A 44 12.57 2.80 -23.29
CA GLU A 44 13.35 3.80 -24.04
C GLU A 44 14.59 4.25 -23.26
N LEU A 45 14.41 4.56 -21.96
CA LEU A 45 15.48 5.04 -21.09
C LEU A 45 16.59 4.00 -20.90
N PHE A 46 16.25 2.71 -20.85
CA PHE A 46 17.20 1.62 -20.59
C PHE A 46 17.64 0.85 -21.82
N SER A 47 17.08 1.12 -23.00
CA SER A 47 17.50 0.53 -24.28
C SER A 47 19.03 0.54 -24.49
N PRO A 48 19.77 1.62 -24.18
CA PRO A 48 21.22 1.65 -24.37
C PRO A 48 22.01 0.67 -23.49
N LEU A 49 21.44 0.22 -22.36
CA LEU A 49 22.15 -0.61 -21.39
C LEU A 49 22.42 -2.03 -21.89
N LYS A 50 21.70 -2.52 -22.93
CA LYS A 50 21.81 -3.90 -23.46
C LYS A 50 21.88 -4.97 -22.36
N ARG A 51 21.13 -4.79 -21.27
CA ARG A 51 20.99 -5.72 -20.14
C ARG A 51 19.54 -6.15 -20.02
N ASP A 52 19.32 -7.33 -19.44
CA ASP A 52 17.98 -7.76 -19.05
C ASP A 52 17.47 -6.85 -17.92
N MET A 53 16.36 -6.17 -18.19
CA MET A 53 15.71 -5.23 -17.27
C MET A 53 14.40 -5.78 -16.71
N THR A 54 14.04 -7.04 -17.01
CA THR A 54 12.74 -7.63 -16.68
C THR A 54 12.42 -7.53 -15.18
N ALA A 55 13.40 -7.86 -14.32
CA ALA A 55 13.22 -7.76 -12.88
C ALA A 55 13.01 -6.30 -12.40
N VAL A 56 13.73 -5.35 -13.00
CA VAL A 56 13.62 -3.93 -12.67
C VAL A 56 12.29 -3.36 -13.15
N GLU A 57 11.82 -3.75 -14.35
CA GLU A 57 10.49 -3.43 -14.87
C GLU A 57 9.39 -3.90 -13.93
N ALA A 58 9.41 -5.19 -13.56
CA ALA A 58 8.41 -5.80 -12.69
C ALA A 58 8.36 -5.12 -11.31
N LEU A 59 9.52 -4.94 -10.66
CA LEU A 59 9.58 -4.28 -9.35
C LEU A 59 9.22 -2.79 -9.42
N SER A 60 9.45 -2.12 -10.55
CA SER A 60 9.01 -0.74 -10.74
C SER A 60 7.50 -0.67 -10.92
N ALA A 61 6.92 -1.54 -11.75
CA ALA A 61 5.48 -1.66 -11.94
C ALA A 61 4.75 -1.91 -10.62
N LEU A 62 5.25 -2.82 -9.78
CA LEU A 62 4.69 -3.08 -8.45
C LEU A 62 4.69 -1.82 -7.57
N ARG A 63 5.79 -1.04 -7.56
CA ARG A 63 5.87 0.21 -6.78
C ARG A 63 4.91 1.28 -7.31
N PHE A 64 4.73 1.39 -8.62
CA PHE A 64 3.75 2.32 -9.19
C PHE A 64 2.32 1.92 -8.88
N ALA A 65 1.99 0.63 -9.04
CA ALA A 65 0.69 0.10 -8.66
C ALA A 65 0.41 0.37 -7.18
N GLY A 66 1.34 0.04 -6.28
CA GLY A 66 1.19 0.30 -4.84
C GLY A 66 0.98 1.77 -4.50
N ARG A 67 1.70 2.70 -5.16
CA ARG A 67 1.47 4.14 -4.98
C ARG A 67 0.09 4.56 -5.47
N SER A 68 -0.31 4.12 -6.67
CA SER A 68 -1.61 4.46 -7.24
C SER A 68 -2.76 3.95 -6.38
N LEU A 69 -2.65 2.73 -5.87
CA LEU A 69 -3.61 2.16 -4.92
C LEU A 69 -3.71 2.98 -3.64
N ARG A 70 -2.59 3.38 -3.05
CA ARG A 70 -2.59 4.24 -1.85
C ARG A 70 -3.25 5.59 -2.12
N LEU A 71 -3.01 6.21 -3.28
CA LEU A 71 -3.65 7.48 -3.65
C LEU A 71 -5.15 7.35 -3.85
N LEU A 72 -5.60 6.23 -4.43
CA LEU A 72 -7.03 5.94 -4.59
C LEU A 72 -7.70 5.73 -3.23
N GLN A 73 -7.04 4.99 -2.32
CA GLN A 73 -7.51 4.79 -0.96
C GLN A 73 -7.59 6.10 -0.17
N GLU A 74 -6.57 6.97 -0.26
CA GLU A 74 -6.59 8.28 0.38
C GLU A 74 -7.76 9.14 -0.15
N ARG A 75 -7.93 9.23 -1.47
CA ARG A 75 -9.05 9.97 -2.08
C ARG A 75 -10.41 9.41 -1.69
N TRP A 76 -10.52 8.08 -1.61
CA TRP A 76 -11.76 7.46 -1.13
C TRP A 76 -11.99 7.80 0.35
N ALA A 77 -10.95 7.79 1.19
CA ALA A 77 -11.06 8.16 2.60
C ALA A 77 -11.45 9.64 2.81
N GLU A 78 -10.88 10.54 2.01
CA GLU A 78 -11.18 11.98 2.04
C GLU A 78 -12.67 12.27 1.79
N ARG A 79 -13.35 11.47 0.94
CA ARG A 79 -14.81 11.58 0.73
C ARG A 79 -15.62 11.36 1.99
N HIS A 80 -15.06 10.65 2.98
CA HIS A 80 -15.67 10.39 4.27
C HIS A 80 -15.08 11.27 5.40
N GLY A 81 -14.30 12.29 5.07
CA GLY A 81 -13.65 13.18 6.04
C GLY A 81 -12.52 12.53 6.85
N LEU A 82 -12.05 11.36 6.41
CA LEU A 82 -11.03 10.56 7.06
C LEU A 82 -9.76 10.49 6.20
N SER A 83 -8.64 10.07 6.81
CA SER A 83 -7.43 9.67 6.08
C SER A 83 -7.39 8.16 5.91
N GLU A 84 -6.58 7.64 4.98
CA GLU A 84 -6.46 6.19 4.74
C GLU A 84 -6.09 5.44 6.02
N GLY A 85 -5.09 5.92 6.77
CA GLY A 85 -4.70 5.31 8.04
C GLY A 85 -5.80 5.31 9.10
N ARG A 86 -6.63 6.36 9.18
CA ARG A 86 -7.76 6.41 10.12
C ARG A 86 -8.83 5.39 9.76
N ILE A 87 -9.16 5.26 8.47
CA ILE A 87 -10.07 4.20 8.03
C ILE A 87 -9.48 2.81 8.28
N GLY A 88 -8.18 2.62 8.04
CA GLY A 88 -7.48 1.36 8.34
C GLY A 88 -7.65 0.92 9.80
N VAL A 89 -7.51 1.84 10.75
CA VAL A 89 -7.76 1.58 12.18
C VAL A 89 -9.22 1.16 12.41
N LEU A 90 -10.19 1.92 11.90
CA LEU A 90 -11.61 1.59 12.08
C LEU A 90 -11.98 0.23 11.49
N PHE A 91 -11.50 -0.09 10.29
CA PHE A 91 -11.71 -1.40 9.66
C PHE A 91 -11.07 -2.53 10.46
N ARG A 92 -9.85 -2.33 10.96
CA ARG A 92 -9.15 -3.35 11.74
C ARG A 92 -9.87 -3.63 13.06
N LEU A 93 -10.35 -2.61 13.74
CA LEU A 93 -11.14 -2.73 14.97
C LEU A 93 -12.54 -3.34 14.72
N LYS A 94 -13.19 -3.01 13.59
CA LYS A 94 -14.46 -3.66 13.21
C LYS A 94 -14.29 -5.17 13.07
N ARG A 95 -13.20 -5.61 12.43
CA ARG A 95 -12.96 -7.03 12.13
C ARG A 95 -12.45 -7.84 13.31
N GLY A 96 -11.56 -7.28 14.14
CA GLY A 96 -10.93 -8.01 15.25
C GLY A 96 -11.34 -7.58 16.64
N GLY A 97 -12.27 -6.65 16.78
CA GLY A 97 -12.67 -6.10 18.07
C GLY A 97 -11.62 -5.16 18.67
N ASP A 98 -11.70 -4.95 19.97
CA ASP A 98 -10.79 -4.09 20.71
C ASP A 98 -9.36 -4.64 20.62
N MET A 99 -8.36 -3.79 20.39
CA MET A 99 -6.97 -4.26 20.25
C MET A 99 -5.95 -3.33 20.91
N PRO A 100 -4.83 -3.88 21.43
CA PRO A 100 -3.70 -3.07 21.85
C PRO A 100 -3.18 -2.20 20.70
N LEU A 101 -2.72 -0.99 21.01
CA LEU A 101 -2.16 -0.09 19.99
C LEU A 101 -0.90 -0.65 19.33
N GLY A 102 -0.13 -1.46 20.06
CA GLY A 102 1.04 -2.17 19.49
C GLY A 102 0.63 -3.15 18.40
N GLU A 103 -0.39 -3.98 18.65
CA GLU A 103 -0.91 -4.93 17.64
C GLU A 103 -1.54 -4.20 16.45
N LEU A 104 -2.21 -3.06 16.68
CA LEU A 104 -2.68 -2.20 15.59
C LEU A 104 -1.54 -1.70 14.70
N ALA A 105 -0.38 -1.38 15.29
CA ALA A 105 0.80 -0.93 14.56
C ALA A 105 1.37 -2.04 13.69
N ASP A 106 1.50 -3.24 14.24
CA ASP A 106 2.01 -4.39 13.52
C ASP A 106 1.06 -4.82 12.38
N ASP A 107 -0.24 -4.89 12.66
CA ASP A 107 -1.25 -5.34 11.68
C ASP A 107 -1.48 -4.36 10.53
N LEU A 108 -1.28 -3.07 10.77
CA LEU A 108 -1.41 -2.01 9.76
C LEU A 108 -0.07 -1.63 9.12
N ASP A 109 1.00 -2.39 9.40
CA ASP A 109 2.37 -2.11 8.96
C ASP A 109 2.76 -0.64 9.17
N SER A 110 2.44 -0.13 10.36
CA SER A 110 2.56 1.27 10.72
C SER A 110 3.45 1.44 11.95
N SER A 111 4.11 2.60 12.07
CA SER A 111 4.90 2.86 13.27
C SER A 111 3.99 3.05 14.50
N PRO A 112 4.42 2.64 15.72
CA PRO A 112 3.65 2.87 16.93
C PRO A 112 3.29 4.35 17.15
N ARG A 113 4.22 5.26 16.84
CA ARG A 113 3.98 6.71 16.92
C ARG A 113 2.85 7.17 15.99
N ASN A 114 2.81 6.63 14.77
CA ASN A 114 1.76 6.97 13.81
C ASN A 114 0.39 6.43 14.27
N ILE A 115 0.33 5.18 14.74
CA ILE A 115 -0.91 4.62 15.30
C ILE A 115 -1.42 5.44 16.48
N THR A 116 -0.55 5.82 17.42
CA THR A 116 -0.97 6.68 18.54
C THR A 116 -1.62 7.96 18.03
N GLY A 117 -1.00 8.65 17.06
CA GLY A 117 -1.58 9.85 16.46
C GLY A 117 -2.92 9.59 15.76
N LEU A 118 -3.04 8.51 14.99
CA LEU A 118 -4.29 8.14 14.33
C LEU A 118 -5.42 7.89 15.34
N VAL A 119 -5.12 7.16 16.42
CA VAL A 119 -6.07 6.89 17.50
C VAL A 119 -6.42 8.17 18.26
N ASP A 120 -5.47 9.08 18.50
CA ASP A 120 -5.75 10.38 19.14
C ASP A 120 -6.75 11.20 18.32
N HIS A 121 -6.60 11.22 17.00
CA HIS A 121 -7.53 11.90 16.11
C HIS A 121 -8.92 11.24 16.12
N LEU A 122 -8.97 9.91 16.02
CA LEU A 122 -10.23 9.17 16.05
C LEU A 122 -10.96 9.29 17.40
N GLU A 123 -10.22 9.37 18.51
CA GLU A 123 -10.77 9.60 19.84
C GLU A 123 -11.32 11.01 20.00
N ARG A 124 -10.60 12.02 19.49
CA ARG A 124 -11.11 13.40 19.41
C ARG A 124 -12.38 13.50 18.57
N ASP A 125 -12.46 12.73 17.49
CA ASP A 125 -13.63 12.69 16.59
C ASP A 125 -14.79 11.84 17.19
N GLY A 126 -14.60 11.22 18.36
CA GLY A 126 -15.62 10.40 19.04
C GLY A 126 -15.87 9.04 18.39
N LEU A 127 -14.96 8.56 17.53
CA LEU A 127 -15.11 7.31 16.77
C LEU A 127 -14.43 6.12 17.45
N VAL A 128 -13.43 6.39 18.28
CA VAL A 128 -12.66 5.39 19.04
C VAL A 128 -12.53 5.85 20.49
N GLU A 129 -12.45 4.92 21.42
CA GLU A 129 -12.06 5.18 22.80
C GLU A 129 -10.92 4.25 23.22
N ARG A 130 -10.08 4.73 24.15
CA ARG A 130 -9.08 3.87 24.79
C ARG A 130 -9.63 3.25 26.06
N VAL A 131 -9.51 1.93 26.15
CA VAL A 131 -9.92 1.15 27.32
C VAL A 131 -8.72 0.43 27.94
N PRO A 132 -8.69 0.26 29.28
CA PRO A 132 -7.61 -0.49 29.94
C PRO A 132 -7.49 -1.90 29.36
N ASP A 133 -6.28 -2.39 29.17
CA ASP A 133 -6.09 -3.80 28.84
C ASP A 133 -6.40 -4.67 30.08
N PRO A 134 -7.28 -5.68 29.97
CA PRO A 134 -7.65 -6.53 31.10
C PRO A 134 -6.51 -7.42 31.60
N THR A 135 -5.48 -7.64 30.76
CA THR A 135 -4.34 -8.50 31.04
C THR A 135 -3.07 -7.73 31.39
N ASP A 136 -2.93 -6.49 30.92
CA ASP A 136 -1.80 -5.61 31.25
C ASP A 136 -2.24 -4.19 31.60
N ARG A 137 -2.18 -3.84 32.90
CA ARG A 137 -2.58 -2.51 33.40
C ARG A 137 -1.74 -1.35 32.87
N ARG A 138 -0.59 -1.62 32.24
CA ARG A 138 0.27 -0.60 31.62
C ARG A 138 -0.06 -0.39 30.14
N SER A 139 -0.94 -1.21 29.57
CA SER A 139 -1.35 -1.18 28.17
C SER A 139 -2.79 -0.65 28.03
N VAL A 140 -3.08 -0.10 26.86
CA VAL A 140 -4.40 0.38 26.47
C VAL A 140 -4.80 -0.26 25.15
N ARG A 141 -6.09 -0.55 25.03
CA ARG A 141 -6.71 -1.05 23.81
C ARG A 141 -7.53 0.06 23.17
N ALA A 142 -7.50 0.15 21.85
CA ALA A 142 -8.45 0.96 21.11
C ALA A 142 -9.74 0.15 20.91
N ARG A 143 -10.88 0.80 21.10
CA ARG A 143 -12.24 0.25 20.93
C ARG A 143 -13.06 1.19 20.07
N LEU A 144 -13.92 0.66 19.21
CA LEU A 144 -14.91 1.47 18.49
C LEU A 144 -16.00 1.96 19.44
N THR A 145 -16.33 3.24 19.37
CA THR A 145 -17.55 3.78 19.98
C THR A 145 -18.78 3.33 19.19
N ALA A 146 -19.99 3.65 19.70
CA ALA A 146 -21.22 3.42 18.95
C ALA A 146 -21.25 4.23 17.64
N GLU A 147 -20.82 5.50 17.68
CA GLU A 147 -20.70 6.35 16.49
C GLU A 147 -19.66 5.81 15.51
N GLY A 148 -18.49 5.40 16.01
CA GLY A 148 -17.43 4.80 15.21
C GLY A 148 -17.89 3.54 14.49
N ARG A 149 -18.63 2.67 15.19
CA ARG A 149 -19.23 1.46 14.62
C ARG A 149 -20.25 1.80 13.54
N ALA A 150 -21.17 2.72 13.80
CA ALA A 150 -22.16 3.12 12.81
C ALA A 150 -21.53 3.75 11.56
N LEU A 151 -20.47 4.56 11.72
CA LEU A 151 -19.73 5.12 10.60
C LEU A 151 -19.05 4.04 9.76
N ILE A 152 -18.28 3.15 10.40
CA ILE A 152 -17.52 2.12 9.67
C ILE A 152 -18.45 1.10 9.00
N ASP A 153 -19.62 0.82 9.57
CA ASP A 153 -20.62 -0.07 8.98
C ASP A 153 -21.18 0.52 7.69
N ARG A 154 -21.45 1.83 7.63
CA ARG A 154 -21.92 2.50 6.40
C ARG A 154 -20.89 2.47 5.28
N ILE A 155 -19.63 2.76 5.60
CA ILE A 155 -18.57 2.85 4.58
C ILE A 155 -17.98 1.47 4.22
N TRP A 156 -18.32 0.41 4.96
CA TRP A 156 -17.80 -0.93 4.69
C TRP A 156 -18.22 -1.46 3.32
N GLU A 157 -19.51 -1.38 3.01
CA GLU A 157 -20.07 -1.87 1.75
C GLU A 157 -19.51 -1.06 0.57
N GLU A 158 -19.53 0.26 0.67
CA GLU A 158 -18.94 1.17 -0.33
C GLU A 158 -17.44 0.90 -0.54
N GLY A 159 -16.71 0.60 0.54
CA GLY A 159 -15.30 0.25 0.47
C GLY A 159 -15.05 -1.05 -0.30
N MET A 160 -15.90 -2.06 -0.13
CA MET A 160 -15.80 -3.33 -0.87
C MET A 160 -16.09 -3.14 -2.36
N GLU A 161 -17.13 -2.37 -2.69
CA GLU A 161 -17.45 -2.04 -4.07
C GLU A 161 -16.31 -1.27 -4.74
N HIS A 162 -15.73 -0.29 -4.03
CA HIS A 162 -14.60 0.47 -4.53
C HIS A 162 -13.38 -0.42 -4.82
N GLN A 163 -13.10 -1.44 -4.00
CA GLN A 163 -12.04 -2.40 -4.30
C GLN A 163 -12.30 -3.16 -5.61
N HIS A 164 -13.56 -3.55 -5.88
CA HIS A 164 -13.92 -4.22 -7.13
C HIS A 164 -13.75 -3.32 -8.36
N GLU A 165 -14.10 -2.03 -8.25
CA GLU A 165 -13.91 -1.06 -9.34
C GLU A 165 -12.44 -0.94 -9.73
N VAL A 166 -11.56 -0.80 -8.72
CA VAL A 166 -10.11 -0.63 -8.91
C VAL A 166 -9.49 -1.79 -9.69
N VAL A 167 -10.00 -3.00 -9.50
CA VAL A 167 -9.52 -4.20 -10.19
C VAL A 167 -10.41 -4.65 -11.35
N GLY A 168 -11.41 -3.86 -11.74
CA GLY A 168 -12.49 -4.30 -12.64
C GLY A 168 -12.04 -4.72 -14.05
N ALA A 169 -10.84 -4.33 -14.48
CA ALA A 169 -10.26 -4.74 -15.76
C ALA A 169 -9.50 -6.10 -15.70
N LEU A 170 -9.34 -6.69 -14.50
CA LEU A 170 -8.61 -7.94 -14.29
C LEU A 170 -9.56 -9.12 -14.25
N SER A 171 -9.20 -10.20 -14.94
CA SER A 171 -9.93 -11.47 -14.84
C SER A 171 -9.70 -12.15 -13.48
N LYS A 172 -10.49 -13.17 -13.16
CA LYS A 172 -10.28 -13.97 -11.94
C LYS A 172 -8.89 -14.63 -11.91
N ASP A 173 -8.39 -15.04 -13.07
CA ASP A 173 -7.08 -15.64 -13.21
C ASP A 173 -5.97 -14.60 -13.03
N ASP A 174 -6.14 -13.39 -13.57
CA ASP A 174 -5.21 -12.27 -13.35
C ASP A 174 -5.12 -11.93 -11.85
N LEU A 175 -6.25 -11.88 -11.15
CA LEU A 175 -6.30 -11.62 -9.71
C LEU A 175 -5.60 -12.72 -8.89
N ALA A 176 -5.83 -13.99 -9.25
CA ALA A 176 -5.17 -15.12 -8.62
C ALA A 176 -3.64 -15.08 -8.84
N GLN A 177 -3.22 -14.78 -10.07
CA GLN A 177 -1.82 -14.64 -10.44
C GLN A 177 -1.16 -13.46 -9.73
N LEU A 178 -1.80 -12.30 -9.70
CA LEU A 178 -1.32 -11.11 -8.99
C LEU A 178 -1.10 -11.40 -7.50
N ARG A 179 -2.09 -12.01 -6.83
CA ARG A 179 -1.97 -12.43 -5.43
C ARG A 179 -0.78 -13.38 -5.23
N HIS A 180 -0.66 -14.39 -6.08
CA HIS A 180 0.42 -15.37 -6.00
C HIS A 180 1.81 -14.71 -6.12
N LEU A 181 2.02 -13.87 -7.14
CA LEU A 181 3.30 -13.20 -7.37
C LEU A 181 3.66 -12.23 -6.24
N CYS A 182 2.69 -11.46 -5.72
CA CYS A 182 2.91 -10.59 -4.57
C CYS A 182 3.30 -11.38 -3.32
N LEU A 183 2.64 -12.51 -3.04
CA LEU A 183 2.97 -13.35 -1.89
C LEU A 183 4.35 -14.03 -2.03
N MET A 184 4.74 -14.43 -3.24
CA MET A 184 6.11 -14.91 -3.49
C MET A 184 7.16 -13.84 -3.18
N LEU A 185 6.89 -12.57 -3.53
CA LEU A 185 7.79 -11.47 -3.19
C LEU A 185 7.88 -11.25 -1.67
N VAL A 186 6.77 -11.41 -0.94
CA VAL A 186 6.76 -11.37 0.53
C VAL A 186 7.59 -12.50 1.12
N GLU A 187 7.44 -13.73 0.62
CA GLU A 187 8.24 -14.89 1.07
C GLU A 187 9.74 -14.67 0.84
N ASN A 188 10.12 -14.18 -0.34
CA ASN A 188 11.50 -13.87 -0.67
C ASN A 188 12.06 -12.77 0.24
N ALA A 189 11.29 -11.71 0.48
CA ALA A 189 11.71 -10.62 1.36
C ALA A 189 11.91 -11.08 2.80
N ARG A 190 11.05 -11.98 3.33
CA ARG A 190 11.21 -12.52 4.68
C ARG A 190 12.51 -13.31 4.84
N LYS A 191 12.83 -14.17 3.86
CA LYS A 191 14.10 -14.93 3.81
C LYS A 191 15.32 -14.01 3.89
N GLU A 192 15.34 -12.95 3.09
CA GLU A 192 16.43 -11.96 3.07
C GLU A 192 16.53 -11.13 4.35
N LEU A 193 15.40 -10.82 4.99
CA LEU A 193 15.33 -10.05 6.24
C LEU A 193 15.59 -10.91 7.49
N GLY A 194 15.82 -12.22 7.34
CA GLY A 194 16.03 -13.14 8.46
C GLY A 194 14.80 -13.32 9.35
N LYS A 195 13.59 -13.18 8.79
CA LYS A 195 12.30 -13.35 9.46
C LYS A 195 11.62 -14.66 9.08
#